data_AF-A0A261TYE8-F1
#
_entry.id   AF-A0A261TYE8-F1
#
_cell.length_a   1.000
_cell.length_b   1.000
_cell.length_c   1.000
_cell.angle_alpha   90.00
_cell.angle_beta   90.00
_cell.angle_gamma   90.00
#
_symmetry.space_group_name_H-M   'P 1'
#
loop_
_entity.id
_entity.type
_entity.pdbx_description
1 polymer ?
#
loop_
_entity_poly.entity_id
_entity_poly.type
_entity_poly.pdbx_seq_one_letter_code
_entity_poly.pdbx_strand_id
1 'polypeptide(L)'
;MNLDRLRREFPNYDISTLPPLPEGYVDASSYIDAAPSFENEERGLKVFVDYANYADRESGRSQRFCVSRFDEEEGDYEDVALSTNDWAEVLRFLAA
;
A
#
# COMPACT_ATOMS: atom_id res chain seq x y z
N MET A 1 -3.73 7.38 13.12
CA MET A 1 -2.62 6.66 12.45
C MET A 1 -1.35 7.50 12.52
N ASN A 2 -0.23 6.92 12.94
CA ASN A 2 1.07 7.58 12.83
C ASN A 2 1.61 7.38 11.40
N LEU A 3 2.02 8.45 10.72
CA LEU A 3 2.55 8.46 9.34
C LEU A 3 4.01 8.95 9.26
N ASP A 4 4.75 8.89 10.37
CA ASP A 4 6.12 9.40 10.45
C ASP A 4 7.08 8.63 9.53
N ARG A 5 6.85 7.33 9.29
CA ARG A 5 7.67 6.55 8.36
C ARG A 5 7.40 6.99 6.94
N LEU A 6 6.14 7.02 6.50
CA LEU A 6 5.76 7.50 5.17
C LEU A 6 6.38 8.87 4.87
N ARG A 7 6.28 9.84 5.78
CA ARG A 7 6.85 11.18 5.58
C ARG A 7 8.38 11.17 5.44
N ARG A 8 9.06 10.25 6.13
CA ARG A 8 10.52 10.09 6.07
C ARG A 8 10.97 9.38 4.80
N GLU A 9 10.31 8.28 4.46
CA GLU A 9 10.69 7.41 3.34
C GLU A 9 10.23 7.98 1.99
N PHE A 10 9.08 8.67 1.95
CA PHE A 10 8.48 9.25 0.75
C PHE A 10 8.19 10.75 0.94
N PRO A 11 9.22 11.61 1.05
CA PRO A 11 9.06 13.03 1.38
C PRO A 11 8.27 13.84 0.33
N ASN A 12 8.18 13.34 -0.90
CA ASN A 12 7.45 13.99 -2.00
C ASN A 12 6.02 13.45 -2.17
N TYR A 13 5.60 12.48 -1.35
CA TYR A 13 4.25 11.93 -1.43
C TYR A 13 3.22 12.90 -0.85
N ASP A 14 2.21 13.24 -1.65
CA ASP A 14 1.09 14.06 -1.18
C ASP A 14 0.14 13.23 -0.31
N ILE A 15 0.35 13.31 1.01
CA ILE A 15 -0.45 12.61 2.02
C ILE A 15 -1.93 12.96 1.98
N SER A 16 -2.31 14.10 1.40
CA SER A 16 -3.74 14.46 1.28
C SER A 16 -4.47 13.58 0.27
N THR A 17 -3.73 12.90 -0.61
CA THR A 17 -4.28 11.94 -1.58
C THR A 17 -4.49 10.55 -1.00
N LEU A 18 -3.94 10.27 0.20
CA LEU A 18 -4.04 8.97 0.84
C LEU A 18 -5.51 8.69 1.19
N PRO A 19 -6.10 7.57 0.73
CA PRO A 19 -7.46 7.23 1.09
C PRO A 19 -7.54 6.80 2.57
N PRO A 20 -8.72 6.87 3.20
CA PRO A 20 -8.89 6.40 4.57
C PRO A 20 -8.62 4.89 4.64
N LEU A 21 -7.61 4.51 5.41
CA LEU A 21 -7.26 3.11 5.66
C LEU A 21 -8.21 2.49 6.71
N PRO A 22 -8.58 1.21 6.56
CA PRO A 22 -9.33 0.50 7.58
C PRO A 22 -8.58 0.43 8.92
N GLU A 23 -9.32 0.15 9.99
CA GLU A 23 -8.73 -0.11 11.31
C GLU A 23 -7.76 -1.30 11.27
N GLY A 24 -6.72 -1.26 12.10
CA GLY A 24 -5.67 -2.29 12.17
C GLY A 24 -4.51 -2.10 11.19
N TYR A 25 -4.66 -1.25 10.17
CA TYR A 25 -3.56 -0.93 9.26
C TYR A 25 -2.59 0.10 9.86
N VAL A 26 -1.30 -0.22 9.83
CA VAL A 26 -0.21 0.62 10.32
C VAL A 26 0.78 0.97 9.22
N ASP A 27 1.46 2.10 9.36
CA ASP A 27 2.47 2.56 8.39
C ASP A 27 3.69 1.63 8.38
N ALA A 28 3.86 0.95 7.25
CA ALA A 28 4.94 0.01 6.97
C ALA A 28 5.82 0.48 5.80
N SER A 29 5.71 1.77 5.45
CA SER A 29 6.44 2.39 4.33
C SER A 29 7.95 2.21 4.50
N SER A 30 8.62 1.89 3.38
CA SER A 30 10.08 1.74 3.29
C SER A 30 10.59 2.39 2.01
N TYR A 31 11.72 3.09 2.03
CA TYR A 31 12.29 3.73 0.84
C TYR A 31 12.68 2.77 -0.29
N ILE A 32 12.79 1.46 0.00
CA ILE A 32 13.04 0.42 -1.01
C ILE A 32 11.77 0.00 -1.74
N ASP A 33 10.59 0.31 -1.18
CA ASP A 33 9.31 0.02 -1.83
C ASP A 33 9.08 1.05 -2.94
N ALA A 34 8.38 0.62 -4.00
CA ALA A 34 7.94 1.50 -5.08
C ALA A 34 6.98 2.62 -4.62
N ALA A 35 6.26 2.38 -3.52
CA ALA A 35 5.19 3.21 -3.02
C ALA A 35 5.04 3.07 -1.50
N PRO A 36 4.44 4.07 -0.81
CA PRO A 36 4.03 3.92 0.57
C PRO A 36 3.18 2.68 0.80
N SER A 37 3.33 2.08 1.97
CA SER A 37 2.71 0.81 2.26
C SER A 37 2.19 0.71 3.69
N PHE A 38 1.13 -0.07 3.86
CA PHE A 38 0.40 -0.19 5.10
C PHE A 38 0.05 -1.64 5.38
N GLU A 39 0.36 -2.09 6.57
CA GLU A 39 0.29 -3.51 6.92
C GLU A 39 -0.74 -3.75 8.01
N ASN A 40 -1.42 -4.89 7.91
CA ASN A 40 -2.22 -5.48 8.96
C ASN A 40 -1.69 -6.90 9.21
N GLU A 41 -0.83 -7.02 10.23
CA GLU A 41 -0.17 -8.29 10.60
C GLU A 41 -1.19 -9.37 10.99
N GLU A 42 -2.27 -9.01 11.70
CA GLU A 42 -3.31 -9.97 12.10
C GLU A 42 -4.01 -10.63 10.91
N ARG A 43 -4.08 -9.93 9.78
CA ARG A 43 -4.65 -10.43 8.53
C ARG A 43 -3.61 -10.95 7.54
N GLY A 44 -2.32 -10.75 7.80
CA GLY A 44 -1.25 -11.05 6.84
C GLY A 44 -1.42 -10.30 5.52
N LEU A 45 -1.82 -9.02 5.57
CA LEU A 45 -2.07 -8.20 4.38
C LEU A 45 -1.24 -6.91 4.39
N LYS A 46 -0.72 -6.56 3.22
CA LYS A 46 -0.02 -5.29 2.98
C LYS A 46 -0.62 -4.56 1.78
N VAL A 47 -0.98 -3.29 1.97
CA VAL A 47 -1.57 -2.41 0.96
C VAL A 47 -0.54 -1.37 0.55
N PHE A 48 -0.18 -1.35 -0.73
CA PHE A 48 0.65 -0.31 -1.32
C PHE A 48 -0.24 0.73 -1.98
N VAL A 49 0.01 2.00 -1.67
CA VAL A 49 -0.74 3.13 -2.20
C VAL A 49 0.19 4.06 -2.96
N ASP A 50 0.28 3.85 -4.27
CA ASP A 50 1.11 4.61 -5.17
C ASP A 50 0.61 6.07 -5.34
N TYR A 51 1.44 6.88 -5.99
CA TYR A 51 1.15 8.29 -6.25
C TYR A 51 -0.17 8.44 -7.02
N ALA A 52 -0.97 9.45 -6.64
CA ALA A 52 -2.24 9.73 -7.30
C ALA A 52 -2.03 10.01 -8.80
N ASN A 53 -1.03 10.81 -9.13
CA ASN A 53 -0.61 11.09 -10.48
C ASN A 53 0.16 9.91 -11.08
N TYR A 54 -0.28 9.42 -12.24
CA TYR A 54 0.33 8.30 -12.95
C TYR A 54 1.79 8.57 -13.34
N ALA A 55 2.13 9.81 -13.66
CA ALA A 55 3.48 10.15 -14.11
C ALA A 55 4.54 10.07 -13.00
N ASP A 56 4.12 10.08 -11.73
CA ASP A 56 5.01 10.03 -10.57
C ASP A 56 5.22 8.59 -10.05
N ARG A 57 4.46 7.61 -10.58
CA ARG A 57 4.56 6.21 -10.18
C ARG A 57 5.83 5.58 -10.75
N GLU A 58 6.33 4.54 -10.08
CA GLU A 58 7.47 3.78 -10.60
C GLU A 58 7.15 3.22 -12.00
N SER A 59 8.13 3.30 -12.90
CA SER A 59 7.96 2.97 -14.32
C SER A 59 7.38 1.56 -14.52
N GLY A 60 6.22 1.48 -15.19
CA GLY A 60 5.52 0.21 -15.45
C GLY A 60 4.30 -0.04 -14.56
N ARG A 61 4.15 0.68 -13.44
CA ARG A 61 2.98 0.54 -12.55
C ARG A 61 1.80 1.37 -13.06
N SER A 62 0.83 0.70 -13.69
CA SER A 62 -0.42 1.34 -14.16
C SER A 62 -1.50 1.46 -13.08
N GLN A 63 -1.42 0.63 -12.05
CA GLN A 63 -2.39 0.61 -10.95
C GLN A 63 -1.87 1.42 -9.76
N ARG A 64 -2.78 2.15 -9.11
CA ARG A 64 -2.47 2.96 -7.94
C ARG A 64 -2.41 2.12 -6.67
N PHE A 65 -3.26 1.11 -6.57
CA PHE A 65 -3.41 0.31 -5.37
C PHE A 65 -3.00 -1.12 -5.66
N CYS A 66 -2.22 -1.68 -4.75
CA CYS A 66 -1.83 -3.09 -4.77
C CYS A 66 -2.04 -3.66 -3.38
N VAL A 67 -2.65 -4.84 -3.27
CA VAL A 67 -2.77 -5.58 -2.02
C VAL A 67 -2.00 -6.88 -2.19
N SER A 68 -1.06 -7.12 -1.29
CA SER A 68 -0.31 -8.36 -1.22
C SER A 68 -0.69 -9.15 0.04
N ARG A 69 -0.60 -10.48 -0.06
CA ARG A 69 -0.66 -11.39 1.08
C ARG A 69 0.76 -11.67 1.56
N PHE A 70 0.87 -11.93 2.86
CA PHE A 70 2.11 -12.46 3.41
C PHE A 70 2.29 -13.91 2.93
N ASP A 71 3.42 -14.20 2.30
CA ASP A 71 3.83 -15.56 1.94
C ASP A 71 4.68 -16.12 3.09
N GLU A 72 4.19 -17.17 3.77
CA GLU A 72 4.91 -17.77 4.89
C GLU A 72 6.15 -18.57 4.45
N GLU A 73 6.20 -19.07 3.21
CA GLU A 73 7.36 -19.81 2.69
C GLU A 73 8.52 -18.85 2.34
N GLU A 74 8.22 -17.75 1.65
CA GLU A 74 9.22 -16.75 1.24
C GLU A 74 9.48 -15.69 2.32
N GLY A 75 8.56 -15.53 3.27
CA GLY A 75 8.67 -14.59 4.39
C GLY A 75 8.51 -13.13 3.97
N ASP A 76 7.72 -12.87 2.93
CA ASP A 76 7.55 -11.53 2.35
C ASP A 76 6.11 -11.24 1.88
N TYR A 77 5.93 -10.11 1.18
CA TYR A 77 4.65 -9.65 0.64
C TYR A 77 4.66 -9.58 -0.91
N GLU A 78 5.34 -10.52 -1.58
CA GLU A 78 5.41 -10.55 -3.05
C GLU A 78 4.17 -11.19 -3.73
N ASP A 79 3.31 -11.93 -3.00
CA ASP A 79 2.04 -12.45 -3.53
C ASP A 79 0.99 -11.36 -3.72
N VAL A 80 0.95 -10.78 -4.93
CA VAL A 80 -0.05 -9.76 -5.31
C VAL A 80 -1.43 -10.39 -5.50
N ALA A 81 -2.32 -10.13 -4.55
CA ALA A 81 -3.69 -10.64 -4.56
C ALA A 81 -4.72 -9.69 -5.22
N LEU A 82 -4.43 -8.39 -5.27
CA LEU A 82 -5.26 -7.40 -5.97
C LEU A 82 -4.39 -6.25 -6.50
N SER A 83 -4.67 -5.81 -7.73
CA SER A 83 -4.05 -4.62 -8.34
C SER A 83 -5.11 -3.82 -9.10
N THR A 84 -5.39 -2.60 -8.68
CA THR A 84 -6.52 -1.80 -9.19
C THR A 84 -6.28 -0.30 -9.03
N ASN A 85 -7.07 0.51 -9.74
CA ASN A 85 -7.17 1.95 -9.53
C ASN A 85 -8.43 2.35 -8.74
N ASP A 86 -9.28 1.40 -8.34
CA ASP A 86 -10.50 1.65 -7.56
C ASP A 86 -10.31 1.32 -6.07
N TRP A 87 -10.34 2.35 -5.22
CA TRP A 87 -10.24 2.17 -3.78
C TRP A 87 -11.43 1.39 -3.19
N ALA A 88 -12.62 1.48 -3.78
CA ALA A 88 -13.77 0.72 -3.30
C ALA A 88 -13.59 -0.79 -3.50
N GLU A 89 -12.90 -1.21 -4.56
CA GLU A 89 -12.50 -2.61 -4.74
C GLU A 89 -11.50 -3.06 -3.68
N VAL A 90 -10.52 -2.21 -3.35
CA VAL A 90 -9.59 -2.48 -2.26
C VAL A 90 -10.35 -2.68 -0.94
N LEU A 91 -11.26 -1.77 -0.57
CA LEU A 91 -12.03 -1.90 0.66
C LEU A 91 -12.87 -3.19 0.71
N ARG A 92 -13.48 -3.60 -0.40
CA ARG A 92 -14.22 -4.87 -0.47
C ARG A 92 -13.31 -6.07 -0.26
N PHE A 93 -12.11 -6.04 -0.85
CA PHE A 93 -11.13 -7.10 -0.67
C PHE A 93 -10.61 -7.16 0.77
N LEU A 94 -10.31 -6.01 1.39
CA LEU A 94 -9.84 -5.92 2.77
C LEU A 94 -10.89 -6.30 3.82
N ALA A 95 -12.17 -6.27 3.46
CA ALA A 95 -13.29 -6.64 4.35
C ALA A 95 -13.72 -8.11 4.23
N ALA A 96 -13.28 -8.81 3.18
CA ALA A 96 -13.48 -10.25 3.01
C ALA A 96 -12.59 -11.05 3.98
#